data_AF-A0A4R6UKI4-F1
#
_entry.id   AF-A0A4R6UKI4-F1
#
_cell.length_a   1.000
_cell.length_b   1.000
_cell.length_c   1.000
_cell.angle_alpha   90.00
_cell.angle_beta   90.00
_cell.angle_gamma   90.00
#
_symmetry.space_group_name_H-M   'P 1'
#
loop_
_entity.id
_entity.type
_entity.pdbx_description
1 polymer ?
#
loop_
_entity_poly.entity_id
_entity_poly.type
_entity_poly.pdbx_seq_one_letter_code
_entity_poly.pdbx_strand_id
1 'polypeptide(L)'
;MSDFADDIKRFNGIYKLPVNDVPTTDIGVSVSERLKAFKNILIEEVHEIDEIIDAQESGKSEMEVLTMLADLLGDIQVYCASEMAKFGLPLDQVLAIIMQSNFSKLGADGRPIYDERGKVMKGPSYWKPEPKIQELLASLKK
;
A
#
# COMPACT_ATOMS: atom_id res chain seq x y z
N MET A 1 -5.18 3.54 16.06
CA MET A 1 -5.00 2.56 14.98
C MET A 1 -6.38 2.40 14.38
N SER A 2 -6.50 2.32 13.06
CA SER A 2 -7.78 2.03 12.40
C SER A 2 -8.23 0.60 12.71
N ASP A 3 -9.54 0.35 12.72
CA ASP A 3 -10.10 -1.00 12.92
C ASP A 3 -9.48 -2.01 11.93
N PHE A 4 -9.24 -1.56 10.69
CA PHE A 4 -8.55 -2.35 9.66
C PHE A 4 -7.13 -2.74 10.05
N ALA A 5 -6.32 -1.80 10.58
CA ALA A 5 -4.96 -2.10 10.99
C ALA A 5 -4.91 -3.09 12.18
N ASP A 6 -5.90 -3.01 13.10
CA ASP A 6 -6.04 -3.96 14.20
C ASP A 6 -6.47 -5.35 13.71
N ASP A 7 -7.40 -5.42 12.76
CA ASP A 7 -7.80 -6.67 12.11
C ASP A 7 -6.65 -7.33 11.35
N ILE A 8 -5.76 -6.55 10.72
CA ILE A 8 -4.55 -7.07 10.05
C ILE A 8 -3.58 -7.70 11.05
N LYS A 9 -3.37 -7.06 12.22
CA LYS A 9 -2.54 -7.64 13.29
C LYS A 9 -3.14 -8.97 13.77
N ARG A 10 -4.47 -9.01 13.94
CA ARG A 10 -5.20 -10.22 14.33
C ARG A 10 -5.08 -11.31 13.25
N PHE A 11 -5.27 -10.97 11.98
CA PHE A 11 -5.11 -11.87 10.84
C PHE A 11 -3.71 -12.49 10.83
N ASN A 12 -2.66 -11.68 10.87
CA ASN A 12 -1.29 -12.20 10.92
C ASN A 12 -1.07 -13.14 12.12
N GLY A 13 -1.60 -12.79 13.29
CA GLY A 13 -1.54 -13.62 14.49
C GLY A 13 -2.21 -15.00 14.30
N ILE A 14 -3.39 -15.05 13.66
CA ILE A 14 -4.10 -16.31 13.36
C ILE A 14 -3.23 -17.22 12.46
N TYR A 15 -2.59 -16.65 11.44
CA TYR A 15 -1.76 -17.39 10.50
C TYR A 15 -0.30 -17.56 10.96
N LYS A 16 0.02 -17.20 12.21
CA LYS A 16 1.37 -17.28 12.79
C LYS A 16 2.43 -16.53 11.96
N LEU A 17 2.02 -15.45 11.31
CA LEU A 17 2.91 -14.54 10.61
C LEU A 17 3.53 -13.55 11.62
N PRO A 18 4.72 -13.00 11.36
CA PRO A 18 5.31 -11.97 12.20
C PRO A 18 4.34 -10.79 12.38
N VAL A 19 4.27 -10.29 13.61
CA VAL A 19 3.60 -9.05 13.98
C VAL A 19 4.51 -8.34 14.95
N ASN A 20 4.98 -7.16 14.57
CA ASN A 20 5.87 -6.36 15.40
C ASN A 20 5.20 -5.04 15.78
N ASP A 21 5.36 -4.62 17.03
CA ASP A 21 4.82 -3.34 17.50
C ASP A 21 5.77 -2.16 17.26
N VAL A 22 7.04 -2.45 16.98
CA VAL A 22 8.06 -1.45 16.65
C VAL A 22 8.71 -1.76 15.29
N PRO A 23 9.16 -0.73 14.55
CA PRO A 23 9.81 -0.94 13.27
C PRO A 23 11.06 -1.81 13.39
N THR A 24 11.09 -2.94 12.71
CA THR A 24 12.20 -3.90 12.77
C THR A 24 12.39 -4.63 11.46
N THR A 25 13.61 -5.11 11.21
CA THR A 25 13.92 -6.06 10.13
C THR A 25 14.05 -7.50 10.63
N ASP A 26 13.97 -7.70 11.95
CA ASP A 26 14.00 -9.03 12.56
C ASP A 26 12.60 -9.64 12.54
N ILE A 27 12.35 -10.44 11.50
CA ILE A 27 11.04 -11.06 11.22
C ILE A 27 11.16 -12.59 11.08
N GLY A 28 12.26 -13.17 11.59
CA GLY A 28 12.55 -14.61 11.51
C GLY A 28 13.16 -15.11 10.20
N VAL A 29 13.20 -14.29 9.15
CA VAL A 29 13.88 -14.56 7.87
C VAL A 29 14.61 -13.31 7.38
N SER A 30 15.49 -13.45 6.39
CA SER A 30 16.13 -12.28 5.79
C SER A 30 15.11 -11.39 5.05
N VAL A 31 15.31 -10.07 5.10
CA VAL A 31 14.47 -9.11 4.36
C VAL A 31 14.41 -9.46 2.87
N SER A 32 15.54 -9.87 2.28
CA SER A 32 15.59 -10.23 0.85
C SER A 32 14.71 -11.45 0.53
N GLU A 33 14.76 -12.50 1.36
CA GLU A 33 13.93 -13.69 1.20
C GLU A 33 12.44 -13.34 1.34
N ARG A 34 12.08 -12.58 2.37
CA ARG A 34 10.69 -12.15 2.57
C ARG A 34 10.18 -11.31 1.40
N LEU A 35 10.96 -10.35 0.91
CA LEU A 35 10.55 -9.49 -0.20
C LEU A 35 10.44 -10.24 -1.53
N LYS A 36 11.23 -11.31 -1.75
CA LYS A 36 11.04 -12.20 -2.91
C LYS A 36 9.69 -12.92 -2.82
N ALA A 37 9.37 -13.48 -1.66
CA ALA A 37 8.09 -14.17 -1.46
C ALA A 37 6.90 -13.20 -1.53
N PHE A 38 7.02 -11.98 -0.96
CA PHE A 38 5.99 -10.95 -1.07
C PHE A 38 5.80 -10.47 -2.51
N LYS A 39 6.88 -10.30 -3.27
CA LYS A 39 6.81 -9.98 -4.71
C LYS A 39 6.05 -11.05 -5.48
N ASN A 40 6.26 -12.34 -5.20
CA ASN A 40 5.56 -13.42 -5.89
C ASN A 40 4.05 -13.36 -5.61
N ILE A 41 3.65 -13.15 -4.35
CA ILE A 41 2.23 -12.96 -3.98
C ILE A 41 1.64 -11.81 -4.80
N LEU A 42 2.28 -10.64 -4.82
CA LEU A 42 1.75 -9.51 -5.60
C LEU A 42 1.72 -9.75 -7.11
N ILE A 43 2.61 -10.58 -7.66
CA ILE A 43 2.58 -10.93 -9.09
C ILE A 43 1.39 -11.82 -9.40
N GLU A 44 1.06 -12.77 -8.51
CA GLU A 44 -0.14 -13.61 -8.65
C GLU A 44 -1.39 -12.73 -8.71
N GLU A 45 -1.55 -11.79 -7.78
CA GLU A 45 -2.66 -10.81 -7.80
C GLU A 45 -2.66 -9.95 -9.08
N VAL A 46 -1.50 -9.48 -9.53
CA VAL A 46 -1.41 -8.67 -10.76
C VAL A 46 -1.88 -9.45 -11.99
N HIS A 47 -1.71 -10.77 -12.04
CA HIS A 47 -2.24 -11.57 -13.16
C HIS A 47 -3.77 -11.65 -13.18
N GLU A 48 -4.46 -11.46 -12.04
CA GLU A 48 -5.93 -11.43 -12.02
C GLU A 48 -6.51 -10.22 -12.77
N ILE A 49 -5.69 -9.19 -13.02
CA ILE A 49 -6.06 -8.07 -13.90
C ILE A 49 -6.45 -8.59 -15.29
N ASP A 50 -5.71 -9.57 -15.82
CA ASP A 50 -5.99 -10.14 -17.14
C ASP A 50 -7.36 -10.86 -17.14
N GLU A 51 -7.72 -11.54 -16.03
CA GLU A 51 -9.04 -12.19 -15.90
C GLU A 51 -10.19 -11.17 -15.85
N ILE A 52 -9.97 -10.01 -15.20
CA ILE A 52 -10.96 -8.93 -15.15
C ILE A 52 -11.15 -8.31 -16.53
N ILE A 53 -10.06 -8.11 -17.28
CA ILE A 53 -10.11 -7.63 -18.66
C ILE A 53 -10.89 -8.62 -19.54
N ASP A 54 -10.53 -9.90 -19.50
CA ASP A 54 -11.19 -10.95 -20.26
C ASP A 54 -12.68 -11.06 -19.92
N ALA A 55 -13.04 -10.93 -18.65
CA ALA A 55 -14.43 -10.90 -18.19
C ALA A 55 -15.22 -9.72 -18.79
N GLN A 56 -14.62 -8.53 -18.80
CA GLN A 56 -15.22 -7.34 -19.38
C GLN A 56 -15.39 -7.47 -20.91
N GLU A 57 -14.38 -7.96 -21.61
CA GLU A 57 -14.40 -8.17 -23.06
C GLU A 57 -15.39 -9.29 -23.48
N SER A 58 -15.56 -10.30 -22.63
CA SER A 58 -16.52 -11.39 -22.83
C SER A 58 -17.97 -11.01 -22.52
N GLY A 59 -18.23 -9.76 -22.12
CA GLY A 59 -19.57 -9.23 -21.91
C GLY A 59 -20.18 -9.54 -20.54
N LYS A 60 -19.37 -9.77 -19.50
CA LYS A 60 -19.88 -9.77 -18.11
C LYS A 60 -20.54 -8.44 -17.76
N SER A 61 -21.49 -8.49 -16.82
CA SER A 61 -22.16 -7.28 -16.38
C SER A 61 -21.21 -6.32 -15.65
N GLU A 62 -21.53 -5.02 -15.68
CA GLU A 62 -20.76 -3.99 -14.98
C GLU A 62 -20.56 -4.33 -13.49
N MET A 63 -21.60 -4.86 -12.83
CA MET A 63 -21.53 -5.22 -11.41
C MET A 63 -20.57 -6.39 -11.16
N GLU A 64 -20.52 -7.39 -12.05
CA GLU A 64 -19.55 -8.49 -11.94
C GLU A 64 -18.11 -7.98 -12.10
N VAL A 65 -17.86 -7.13 -13.09
CA VAL A 65 -16.53 -6.55 -13.32
C VAL A 65 -16.08 -5.68 -12.14
N LEU A 66 -16.98 -4.81 -11.62
CA LEU A 66 -16.69 -3.99 -10.45
C LEU A 66 -16.45 -4.83 -9.19
N THR A 67 -17.16 -5.94 -9.05
CA THR A 67 -16.96 -6.88 -7.93
C THR A 67 -15.56 -7.49 -7.99
N MET A 68 -15.16 -8.04 -9.14
CA MET A 68 -13.81 -8.62 -9.31
C MET A 68 -12.71 -7.57 -9.09
N LEU A 69 -12.90 -6.36 -9.61
CA LEU A 69 -11.95 -5.26 -9.40
C LEU A 69 -11.84 -4.85 -7.93
N ALA A 70 -12.96 -4.77 -7.22
CA ALA A 70 -12.98 -4.42 -5.80
C ALA A 70 -12.29 -5.49 -4.95
N ASP A 71 -12.48 -6.76 -5.27
CA ASP A 71 -11.85 -7.90 -4.60
C ASP A 71 -10.32 -7.83 -4.75
N LEU A 72 -9.83 -7.79 -5.99
CA LEU A 72 -8.39 -7.67 -6.30
C LEU A 72 -7.74 -6.46 -5.60
N LEU A 73 -8.35 -5.27 -5.72
CA LEU A 73 -7.79 -4.06 -5.10
C LEU A 73 -7.85 -4.12 -3.57
N GLY A 74 -8.82 -4.84 -3.00
CA GLY A 74 -8.93 -5.14 -1.58
C GLY A 74 -7.81 -6.06 -1.12
N ASP A 75 -7.57 -7.15 -1.83
CA ASP A 75 -6.55 -8.15 -1.51
C ASP A 75 -5.14 -7.56 -1.57
N ILE A 76 -4.82 -6.77 -2.60
CA ILE A 76 -3.54 -6.05 -2.67
C ILE A 76 -3.34 -5.14 -1.43
N GLN A 77 -4.40 -4.45 -0.97
CA GLN A 77 -4.32 -3.62 0.23
C GLN A 77 -4.10 -4.45 1.50
N VAL A 78 -4.81 -5.58 1.65
CA VAL A 78 -4.65 -6.52 2.76
C VAL A 78 -3.24 -7.08 2.79
N TYR A 79 -2.69 -7.51 1.66
CA TYR A 79 -1.33 -8.04 1.59
C TYR A 79 -0.28 -6.98 1.92
N CYS A 80 -0.43 -5.75 1.42
CA CYS A 80 0.46 -4.64 1.77
C CYS A 80 0.40 -4.36 3.28
N ALA A 81 -0.80 -4.30 3.86
CA ALA A 81 -0.98 -4.05 5.28
C ALA A 81 -0.41 -5.19 6.15
N SER A 82 -0.65 -6.44 5.76
CA SER A 82 -0.08 -7.64 6.41
C SER A 82 1.45 -7.59 6.39
N GLU A 83 2.05 -7.19 5.26
CA GLU A 83 3.49 -7.06 5.15
C GLU A 83 4.02 -5.92 6.04
N MET A 84 3.35 -4.77 6.08
CA MET A 84 3.69 -3.67 6.99
C MET A 84 3.66 -4.10 8.46
N ALA A 85 2.66 -4.88 8.87
CA ALA A 85 2.55 -5.42 10.23
C ALA A 85 3.71 -6.36 10.59
N LYS A 86 4.23 -7.15 9.63
CA LYS A 86 5.42 -8.00 9.84
C LYS A 86 6.64 -7.16 10.23
N PHE A 87 6.82 -6.00 9.60
CA PHE A 87 7.95 -5.10 9.88
C PHE A 87 7.66 -4.06 10.98
N GLY A 88 6.48 -4.09 11.60
CA GLY A 88 6.05 -3.10 12.60
C GLY A 88 5.96 -1.67 12.06
N LEU A 89 5.64 -1.54 10.77
CA LEU A 89 5.44 -0.24 10.13
C LEU A 89 4.02 0.27 10.42
N PRO A 90 3.84 1.50 10.95
CA PRO A 90 2.54 2.02 11.33
C PRO A 90 1.71 2.41 10.09
N LEU A 91 0.83 1.50 9.64
CA LEU A 91 0.00 1.61 8.43
C LEU A 91 -0.61 3.01 8.25
N ASP A 92 -1.49 3.41 9.18
CA ASP A 92 -2.25 4.67 9.05
C ASP A 92 -1.34 5.90 8.95
N GLN A 93 -0.26 5.92 9.72
CA GLN A 93 0.65 7.07 9.79
C GLN A 93 1.51 7.18 8.52
N VAL A 94 2.01 6.06 8.00
CA VAL A 94 2.76 6.03 6.74
C VAL A 94 1.86 6.45 5.58
N LEU A 95 0.63 5.91 5.49
CA LEU A 95 -0.32 6.30 4.45
C LEU A 95 -0.72 7.77 4.55
N ALA A 96 -0.94 8.29 5.77
CA ALA A 96 -1.20 9.71 5.98
C ALA A 96 -0.05 10.60 5.47
N ILE A 97 1.21 10.25 5.77
CA ILE A 97 2.38 10.98 5.26
C ILE A 97 2.43 10.94 3.72
N ILE A 98 2.22 9.77 3.12
CA ILE A 98 2.22 9.63 1.65
C ILE A 98 1.12 10.50 1.02
N MET A 99 -0.09 10.48 1.57
CA MET A 99 -1.22 11.25 1.07
C MET A 99 -0.99 12.77 1.21
N GLN A 100 -0.45 13.23 2.34
CA GLN A 100 -0.09 14.64 2.50
C GLN A 100 1.01 15.07 1.50
N SER A 101 1.99 14.21 1.21
CA SER A 101 2.99 14.46 0.16
C SER A 101 2.33 14.52 -1.22
N ASN A 102 1.34 13.67 -1.52
CA ASN A 102 0.59 13.75 -2.76
C ASN A 102 -0.19 15.06 -2.90
N PHE A 103 -0.85 15.52 -1.83
CA PHE A 103 -1.54 16.82 -1.83
C PHE A 103 -0.58 18.01 -1.95
N SER A 104 0.67 17.88 -1.49
CA SER A 104 1.69 18.92 -1.67
C SER A 104 2.11 19.15 -3.14
N LYS A 105 1.76 18.21 -4.05
CA LYS A 105 2.02 18.34 -5.49
C LYS A 105 1.07 19.32 -6.18
N LEU A 106 -0.03 19.72 -5.53
CA LEU A 106 -1.02 20.61 -6.13
C LEU A 106 -0.44 22.01 -6.37
N GLY A 107 -0.99 22.70 -7.37
CA GLY A 107 -0.71 24.11 -7.64
C GLY A 107 -1.24 25.02 -6.53
N ALA A 108 -0.91 26.31 -6.61
CA ALA A 108 -1.36 27.30 -5.64
C ALA A 108 -2.89 27.45 -5.56
N ASP A 109 -3.60 27.00 -6.59
CA ASP A 109 -5.06 26.95 -6.69
C ASP A 109 -5.68 25.63 -6.19
N GLY A 110 -4.86 24.73 -5.64
CA GLY A 110 -5.28 23.41 -5.20
C GLY A 110 -5.56 22.42 -6.33
N ARG A 111 -5.18 22.71 -7.58
CA ARG A 111 -5.41 21.82 -8.72
C ARG A 111 -4.15 21.03 -9.09
N PRO A 112 -4.28 19.82 -9.65
CA PRO A 112 -3.12 19.11 -10.17
C PRO A 112 -2.49 19.88 -11.33
N ILE A 113 -1.16 19.95 -11.35
CA ILE A 113 -0.40 20.48 -12.48
C ILE A 113 -0.06 19.29 -13.38
N TYR A 114 -0.31 19.40 -14.68
CA TYR A 114 0.00 18.35 -15.65
C TYR A 114 1.07 18.82 -16.64
N ASP A 115 1.92 17.90 -17.10
CA ASP A 115 2.74 18.13 -18.29
C ASP A 115 1.95 17.86 -19.58
N GLU A 116 2.59 18.08 -20.74
CA GLU A 116 2.00 17.86 -22.07
C GLU A 116 1.54 16.41 -22.31
N ARG A 117 1.98 15.47 -21.47
CA ARG A 117 1.63 14.04 -21.54
C ARG A 117 0.54 13.65 -20.54
N GLY A 118 -0.01 14.62 -19.80
CA GLY A 118 -1.01 14.36 -18.76
C GLY A 118 -0.42 13.78 -17.47
N LYS A 119 0.90 13.84 -17.27
CA LYS A 119 1.54 13.37 -16.04
C LYS A 119 1.43 14.44 -14.96
N VAL A 120 1.03 14.04 -13.75
CA VAL A 120 1.01 14.94 -12.58
C VAL A 120 2.44 15.42 -12.26
N MET A 121 2.60 16.73 -12.26
CA MET A 121 3.84 17.46 -11.98
C MET A 121 3.92 17.85 -10.50
N LYS A 122 5.13 18.22 -10.08
CA LYS A 122 5.40 18.66 -8.71
C LYS A 122 5.06 20.14 -8.59
N GLY A 123 4.08 20.45 -7.74
CA GLY A 123 3.77 21.82 -7.34
C GLY A 123 4.91 22.50 -6.57
N PRO A 124 4.83 23.82 -6.41
CA PRO A 124 5.88 24.62 -5.77
C PRO A 124 6.09 24.27 -4.29
N SER A 125 5.08 23.68 -3.64
CA SER A 125 5.13 23.25 -2.23
C SER A 125 5.45 21.75 -2.07
N TYR A 126 5.85 21.07 -3.15
CA TYR A 126 6.08 19.63 -3.11
C TYR A 126 7.19 19.25 -2.13
N TRP A 127 6.94 18.22 -1.33
CA TRP A 127 7.94 17.57 -0.50
C TRP A 127 7.93 16.05 -0.69
N LYS A 128 9.10 15.45 -0.47
CA LYS A 128 9.34 14.01 -0.54
C LYS A 128 8.89 13.33 0.77
N PRO A 129 8.15 12.21 0.74
CA PRO A 129 7.66 11.58 1.96
C PRO A 129 8.75 10.87 2.79
N GLU A 130 9.84 10.44 2.16
CA GLU A 130 10.84 9.56 2.76
C GLU A 130 11.51 10.15 4.02
N PRO A 131 11.92 11.43 4.07
CA PRO A 131 12.47 12.02 5.30
C PRO A 131 11.49 12.00 6.48
N LYS A 132 10.20 12.29 6.26
CA LYS A 132 9.17 12.25 7.32
C LYS A 132 8.87 10.82 7.77
N ILE A 133 8.85 9.87 6.84
CA ILE A 133 8.73 8.44 7.19
C ILE A 133 9.92 8.02 8.05
N GLN A 134 11.14 8.42 7.69
CA GLN A 134 12.34 8.09 8.46
C GLN A 134 12.29 8.68 9.88
N GLU A 135 11.89 9.95 10.03
CA GLU A 135 11.67 10.58 11.34
C GLU A 135 10.63 9.84 12.18
N LEU A 136 9.50 9.48 11.59
CA LEU A 136 8.46 8.69 12.23
C LEU A 136 9.01 7.34 12.73
N LEU A 137 9.65 6.57 11.86
CA LEU A 137 10.16 5.24 12.21
C LEU A 137 11.26 5.33 13.28
N ALA A 138 12.12 6.34 13.23
CA ALA A 138 13.12 6.58 14.27
C ALA A 138 12.50 6.93 15.63
N SER A 139 11.35 7.62 15.64
CA SER A 139 10.65 7.97 16.88
C SER A 139 10.04 6.75 17.59
N LEU A 140 9.66 5.71 16.84
CA LEU A 140 9.01 4.49 17.33
C LEU A 140 9.99 3.40 17.79
N LYS A 141 11.28 3.53 17.46
CA LYS A 141 12.34 2.61 17.90
C LYS A 141 12.87 2.89 19.32
N LYS A 142 12.39 3.94 19.97
CA LYS A 142 12.86 4.39 21.29
C LYS A 142 12.22 3.61 22.42
#